data_AF-A0A8C9EG11-F1
#
_entry.id   AF-A0A8C9EG11-F1
#
_cell.length_a   1.000
_cell.length_b   1.000
_cell.length_c   1.000
_cell.angle_alpha   90.00
_cell.angle_beta   90.00
_cell.angle_gamma   90.00
#
_symmetry.space_group_name_H-M   'P 1'
#
loop_
_entity.id
_entity.type
_entity.pdbx_description
1 polymer ?
#
loop_
_entity_poly.entity_id
_entity_poly.type
_entity_poly.pdbx_seq_one_letter_code
_entity_poly.pdbx_strand_id
1 'polypeptide(L)'
;MPHPTQLYQHVPESRWPIVYSPRYNITFLGLEKLHPFDAGKWGKVISFLKEAIRRKVELEWGTEDDEYLRKVERNLEKALQEHQPDVVVYNAGTDILEGDRLGGLSISPQGVVKRDELVFRLVRGHQVPILMVTSGGYQKRTARIIADSILNLYGQGLIGPQSASVSAQNSDTPLLPLEVP
;
A
#
# COMPACT_ATOMS: atom_id res chain seq x y z
N MET A 1 20.14 -42.99 15.66
CA MET A 1 20.82 -41.73 16.04
C MET A 1 19.82 -40.59 15.83
N PRO A 2 19.46 -39.80 16.85
CA PRO A 2 18.55 -38.66 16.67
C PRO A 2 19.31 -37.44 16.12
N HIS A 3 18.69 -36.73 15.19
CA HIS A 3 19.24 -35.53 14.54
C HIS A 3 19.43 -34.37 15.53
N PRO A 4 20.63 -33.78 15.66
CA PRO A 4 20.85 -32.58 16.43
C PRO A 4 20.49 -31.35 15.58
N THR A 5 19.31 -30.78 15.78
CA THR A 5 18.97 -29.47 15.20
C THR A 5 19.27 -28.36 16.21
N GLN A 6 20.13 -27.41 15.84
CA GLN A 6 20.50 -26.21 16.63
C GLN A 6 19.39 -25.13 16.65
N LEU A 7 18.12 -25.53 16.74
CA LEU A 7 16.99 -24.61 16.58
C LEU A 7 16.64 -23.78 17.83
N TYR A 8 17.30 -24.05 18.95
CA TYR A 8 17.08 -23.33 20.21
C TYR A 8 18.37 -22.60 20.61
N GLN A 9 18.44 -21.31 20.29
CA GLN A 9 19.43 -20.40 20.89
C GLN A 9 19.00 -20.05 22.30
N HIS A 10 19.96 -19.80 23.19
CA HIS A 10 19.69 -19.39 24.56
C HIS A 10 18.98 -18.02 24.59
N VAL A 11 17.74 -18.00 25.07
CA VAL A 11 16.92 -16.78 25.17
C VAL A 11 17.03 -16.23 26.60
N PRO A 12 17.48 -14.97 26.79
CA PRO A 12 17.55 -14.36 28.12
C PRO A 12 16.18 -14.33 28.82
N GLU A 13 16.16 -14.47 30.15
CA GLU A 13 14.91 -14.52 30.96
C GLU A 13 13.99 -13.30 30.81
N SER A 14 14.51 -12.18 30.29
CA SER A 14 13.77 -10.95 30.02
C SER A 14 13.15 -10.88 28.62
N ARG A 15 13.27 -11.93 27.80
CA ARG A 15 12.76 -11.98 26.43
C ARG A 15 11.89 -13.19 26.17
N TRP A 16 10.87 -13.01 25.34
CA TRP A 16 9.97 -14.06 24.90
C TRP A 16 10.29 -14.39 23.44
N PRO A 17 10.68 -15.62 23.10
CA PRO A 17 10.94 -16.00 21.72
C PRO A 17 9.61 -16.27 21.01
N ILE A 18 9.19 -15.36 20.12
CA ILE A 18 8.05 -15.63 19.25
C ILE A 18 8.60 -16.21 17.95
N VAL A 19 8.33 -17.50 17.72
CA VAL A 19 8.67 -18.22 16.49
C VAL A 19 7.37 -18.49 15.73
N TYR A 20 7.27 -18.01 14.48
CA TYR A 20 6.09 -18.23 13.64
C TYR A 20 6.26 -19.47 12.75
N SER A 21 5.24 -20.31 12.69
CA SER A 21 5.09 -21.45 11.76
C SER A 21 3.61 -21.62 11.42
N PRO A 22 3.25 -21.97 10.17
CA PRO A 22 1.88 -22.32 9.80
C PRO A 22 1.29 -23.50 10.59
N ARG A 23 2.15 -24.31 11.24
CA ARG A 23 1.74 -25.38 12.17
C ARG A 23 1.23 -24.86 13.52
N TYR A 24 1.45 -23.60 13.86
CA TYR A 24 1.00 -22.99 15.12
C TYR A 24 -0.38 -22.32 15.00
N ASN A 25 -1.15 -22.61 13.95
CA ASN A 25 -2.57 -22.27 13.96
C ASN A 25 -3.22 -22.94 15.17
N ILE A 26 -3.68 -22.12 16.12
CA ILE A 26 -4.34 -22.59 17.34
C ILE A 26 -5.72 -23.11 16.93
N THR A 27 -5.94 -24.42 17.15
CA THR A 27 -7.26 -25.03 17.09
C THR A 27 -7.72 -25.24 18.52
N PHE A 28 -8.83 -24.61 18.91
CA PHE A 28 -9.38 -24.70 20.24
C PHE A 28 -10.88 -24.94 20.15
N LEU A 29 -11.27 -26.22 20.07
CA LEU A 29 -12.67 -26.67 20.06
C LEU A 29 -13.55 -25.94 19.02
N GLY A 30 -12.98 -25.48 17.90
CA GLY A 30 -13.71 -24.76 16.86
C GLY A 30 -13.92 -23.27 17.15
N LEU A 31 -13.38 -22.74 18.25
CA LEU A 31 -13.40 -21.31 18.57
C LEU A 31 -12.66 -20.52 17.47
N GLU A 32 -11.61 -21.10 16.87
CA GLU A 32 -10.89 -20.56 15.72
C GLU A 32 -11.72 -20.45 14.44
N LYS A 33 -12.94 -20.99 14.42
CA LYS A 33 -13.89 -20.83 13.30
C LYS A 33 -14.84 -19.66 13.53
N LEU A 34 -14.85 -19.06 14.72
CA LEU A 34 -15.63 -17.87 15.01
C LEU A 34 -14.90 -16.63 14.48
N HIS A 35 -15.65 -15.72 13.85
CA HIS A 35 -15.13 -14.51 13.21
C HIS A 35 -14.09 -13.70 14.03
N PRO A 36 -14.25 -13.47 15.36
CA PRO A 36 -13.24 -12.74 16.14
C PRO A 36 -11.95 -13.53 16.41
N PHE A 37 -11.94 -14.85 16.18
CA PHE A 37 -10.82 -15.74 16.47
C PHE A 37 -10.34 -16.53 15.24
N ASP A 38 -10.81 -16.19 14.03
CA ASP A 38 -10.39 -16.85 12.79
C ASP A 38 -8.95 -16.50 12.42
N ALA A 39 -8.02 -17.27 13.00
CA ALA A 39 -6.59 -17.19 12.71
C ALA A 39 -6.26 -17.57 11.26
N GLY A 40 -7.16 -18.27 10.56
CA GLY A 40 -7.03 -18.62 9.14
C GLY A 40 -7.60 -17.57 8.17
N LYS A 41 -8.35 -16.58 8.68
CA LYS A 41 -9.01 -15.53 7.88
C LYS A 41 -8.01 -14.79 7.00
N TRP A 42 -6.89 -14.39 7.59
CA TRP A 42 -5.83 -13.67 6.90
C TRP A 42 -5.20 -14.49 5.77
N GLY A 43 -5.02 -15.81 5.97
CA GLY A 43 -4.51 -16.70 4.93
C GLY A 43 -5.43 -16.76 3.72
N LYS A 44 -6.75 -16.89 3.92
CA LYS A 44 -7.74 -16.89 2.84
C LYS A 44 -7.79 -15.55 2.11
N VAL A 45 -7.77 -14.44 2.85
CA VAL A 45 -7.74 -13.08 2.28
C VAL A 45 -6.48 -12.89 1.44
N ILE A 46 -5.30 -13.30 1.93
CA ILE A 46 -4.04 -13.20 1.18
C ILE A 46 -4.10 -14.05 -0.10
N SER A 47 -4.62 -15.28 -0.05
CA SER A 47 -4.75 -16.12 -1.25
C SER A 47 -5.64 -15.46 -2.30
N PHE A 48 -6.80 -14.95 -1.90
CA PHE A 48 -7.69 -14.22 -2.80
C PHE A 48 -7.03 -12.97 -3.37
N LEU A 49 -6.37 -12.17 -2.54
CA LEU A 49 -5.66 -10.96 -2.99
C LEU A 49 -4.53 -11.30 -3.97
N LYS A 50 -3.80 -12.40 -3.75
CA LYS A 50 -2.74 -12.85 -4.67
C LYS A 50 -3.30 -13.21 -6.05
N GLU A 51 -4.45 -13.87 -6.11
CA GLU A 51 -5.13 -14.19 -7.38
C GLU A 51 -5.67 -12.93 -8.07
N ALA A 52 -6.11 -11.93 -7.29
CA ALA A 52 -6.62 -10.66 -7.81
C ALA A 52 -5.52 -9.70 -8.31
N ILE A 53 -4.25 -9.90 -7.93
CA ILE A 53 -3.14 -9.06 -8.41
C ILE A 53 -2.87 -9.37 -9.89
N ARG A 54 -3.36 -8.48 -10.76
CA ARG A 54 -3.15 -8.59 -12.21
C ARG A 54 -1.77 -8.11 -12.66
N ARG A 55 -1.18 -7.16 -11.92
CA ARG A 55 0.13 -6.57 -12.22
C ARG A 55 1.03 -6.64 -10.98
N LYS A 56 1.89 -7.65 -10.95
CA LYS A 56 2.95 -7.79 -9.95
C LYS A 56 4.24 -7.16 -10.44
N VAL A 57 4.88 -6.35 -9.61
CA VAL A 57 6.17 -5.71 -9.91
C VAL A 57 7.15 -6.09 -8.81
N GLU A 58 8.11 -6.94 -9.13
CA GLU A 58 9.14 -7.37 -8.18
C GLU A 58 10.25 -6.30 -8.05
N LEU A 59 10.74 -6.16 -6.82
CA LEU A 59 11.84 -5.27 -6.46
C LEU A 59 12.90 -6.10 -5.76
N GLU A 60 14.16 -5.78 -6.04
CA GLU A 60 15.29 -6.44 -5.41
C GLU A 60 15.55 -5.82 -4.03
N TRP A 61 16.21 -6.58 -3.16
CA TRP A 61 16.59 -6.07 -1.86
C TRP A 61 17.53 -4.87 -2.01
N GLY A 62 17.25 -3.80 -1.27
CA GLY A 62 18.02 -2.56 -1.33
C GLY A 62 17.78 -1.72 -2.58
N THR A 63 16.70 -1.95 -3.36
CA THR A 63 16.35 -1.03 -4.47
C THR A 63 16.29 0.42 -3.97
N GLU A 64 16.96 1.31 -4.71
CA GLU A 64 17.06 2.75 -4.44
C GLU A 64 16.04 3.57 -5.24
N ASP A 65 15.96 4.86 -4.93
CA ASP A 65 14.96 5.82 -5.43
C ASP A 65 14.75 5.76 -6.95
N ASP A 66 15.82 5.86 -7.75
CA ASP A 66 15.70 6.02 -9.21
C ASP A 66 15.15 4.76 -9.90
N GLU A 67 15.55 3.57 -9.46
CA GLU A 67 14.98 2.32 -9.98
C GLU A 67 13.53 2.16 -9.54
N TYR A 68 13.26 2.44 -8.26
CA TYR A 68 11.93 2.31 -7.68
C TYR A 68 10.92 3.24 -8.38
N LEU A 69 11.23 4.53 -8.50
CA LEU A 69 10.35 5.52 -9.12
C LEU A 69 10.09 5.21 -10.60
N ARG A 70 11.11 4.81 -11.36
CA ARG A 70 10.93 4.36 -12.76
C ARG A 70 10.01 3.15 -12.87
N LYS A 71 10.13 2.18 -11.94
CA LYS A 71 9.26 1.00 -11.92
C LYS A 71 7.82 1.38 -11.54
N VAL A 72 7.61 2.32 -10.61
CA VAL A 72 6.29 2.84 -10.25
C VAL A 72 5.64 3.54 -11.44
N GLU A 73 6.30 4.53 -12.03
CA GLU A 73 5.80 5.32 -13.17
C GLU A 73 5.35 4.41 -14.31
N ARG A 74 6.27 3.60 -14.83
CA ARG A 74 6.03 2.71 -15.98
C ARG A 74 4.87 1.75 -15.76
N ASN A 75 4.73 1.20 -14.54
CA ASN A 75 3.71 0.20 -14.27
C ASN A 75 2.35 0.82 -13.93
N LEU A 76 2.34 2.01 -13.30
CA LEU A 76 1.12 2.73 -13.02
C LEU A 76 0.48 3.25 -14.31
N GLU A 77 1.26 3.83 -15.22
CA GLU A 77 0.77 4.25 -16.55
C GLU A 77 0.13 3.09 -17.31
N LYS A 78 0.81 1.94 -17.36
CA LYS A 78 0.25 0.72 -17.99
C LYS A 78 -1.04 0.27 -17.31
N ALA A 79 -1.08 0.27 -15.98
CA ALA A 79 -2.26 -0.16 -15.24
C ALA A 79 -3.46 0.75 -15.53
N LEU A 80 -3.26 2.07 -15.57
CA LEU A 80 -4.31 3.05 -15.87
C LEU A 80 -4.85 2.89 -17.29
N GLN A 81 -3.97 2.65 -18.27
CA GLN A 81 -4.37 2.40 -19.67
C GLN A 81 -5.17 1.09 -19.82
N GLU A 82 -4.75 0.04 -19.11
CA GLU A 82 -5.39 -1.29 -19.21
C GLU A 82 -6.76 -1.37 -18.51
N HIS A 83 -6.95 -0.64 -17.40
CA HIS A 83 -8.11 -0.82 -16.53
C HIS A 83 -9.12 0.33 -16.60
N GLN A 84 -8.71 1.54 -16.99
CA GLN A 84 -9.55 2.74 -17.00
C GLN A 84 -10.45 2.85 -15.75
N PRO A 85 -9.84 2.87 -14.55
CA PRO A 85 -10.60 2.78 -13.31
C PRO A 85 -11.43 4.04 -13.04
N ASP A 86 -12.61 3.87 -12.44
CA ASP A 86 -13.43 4.99 -11.97
C ASP A 86 -12.87 5.66 -10.70
N VAL A 87 -12.05 4.92 -9.92
CA VAL A 87 -11.40 5.40 -8.70
C VAL A 87 -10.12 4.62 -8.43
N VAL A 88 -9.11 5.30 -7.87
CA VAL A 88 -7.87 4.69 -7.40
C VAL A 88 -7.78 4.80 -5.88
N VAL A 89 -7.63 3.65 -5.21
CA VAL A 89 -7.24 3.60 -3.79
C VAL A 89 -5.74 3.34 -3.71
N TYR A 90 -5.00 4.35 -3.26
CA TYR A 90 -3.55 4.30 -3.14
C TYR A 90 -3.14 3.97 -1.70
N ASN A 91 -2.69 2.74 -1.48
CA ASN A 91 -2.17 2.27 -0.19
C ASN A 91 -0.70 2.71 -0.01
N ALA A 92 -0.49 3.87 0.61
CA ALA A 92 0.80 4.54 0.72
C ALA A 92 1.58 4.11 1.97
N GLY A 93 2.23 2.94 1.90
CA GLY A 93 3.16 2.47 2.94
C GLY A 93 4.49 3.22 2.91
N THR A 94 5.18 3.29 4.05
CA THR A 94 6.55 3.85 4.17
C THR A 94 7.55 2.80 4.67
N ASP A 95 7.14 1.53 4.73
CA ASP A 95 7.99 0.38 5.01
C ASP A 95 9.07 0.15 3.94
N ILE A 96 8.97 0.81 2.78
CA ILE A 96 10.03 0.89 1.77
C ILE A 96 11.23 1.76 2.17
N LEU A 97 11.13 2.52 3.27
CA LEU A 97 12.20 3.43 3.70
C LEU A 97 13.46 2.66 4.08
N GLU A 98 14.61 3.23 3.73
CA GLU A 98 15.92 2.72 4.16
C GLU A 98 15.95 2.48 5.68
N GLY A 99 16.39 1.28 6.08
CA GLY A 99 16.48 0.88 7.48
C GLY A 99 15.15 0.46 8.13
N ASP A 100 14.06 0.39 7.36
CA ASP A 100 12.85 -0.28 7.84
C ASP A 100 13.11 -1.79 7.97
N ARG A 101 12.63 -2.38 9.07
CA ARG A 101 12.94 -3.78 9.42
C ARG A 101 12.17 -4.78 8.57
N LEU A 102 11.10 -4.36 7.88
CA LEU A 102 10.19 -5.26 7.19
C LEU A 102 10.20 -5.10 5.66
N GLY A 103 10.40 -3.89 5.12
CA GLY A 103 10.29 -3.67 3.67
C GLY A 103 11.56 -3.93 2.85
N GLY A 104 12.75 -3.82 3.44
CA GLY A 104 14.00 -4.25 2.80
C GLY A 104 14.42 -3.47 1.54
N LEU A 105 13.88 -2.28 1.31
CA LEU A 105 14.33 -1.37 0.25
C LEU A 105 15.19 -0.23 0.83
N SER A 106 15.86 0.51 -0.05
CA SER A 106 16.76 1.62 0.31
C SER A 106 16.19 2.96 -0.17
N ILE A 107 14.88 3.17 0.03
CA ILE A 107 14.22 4.40 -0.42
C ILE A 107 14.44 5.53 0.58
N SER A 108 14.85 6.69 0.08
CA SER A 108 15.07 7.87 0.90
C SER A 108 13.74 8.51 1.33
N PRO A 109 13.72 9.37 2.37
CA PRO A 109 12.54 10.17 2.71
C PRO A 109 12.02 10.98 1.52
N GLN A 110 12.92 11.58 0.74
CA GLN A 110 12.59 12.33 -0.47
C GLN A 110 12.05 11.42 -1.57
N GLY A 111 12.55 10.19 -1.69
CA GLY A 111 12.04 9.16 -2.58
C GLY A 111 10.57 8.84 -2.31
N VAL A 112 10.18 8.74 -1.04
CA VAL A 112 8.77 8.55 -0.63
C VAL A 112 7.89 9.74 -1.04
N VAL A 113 8.34 10.98 -0.78
CA VAL A 113 7.60 12.18 -1.18
C VAL A 113 7.44 12.25 -2.71
N LYS A 114 8.52 11.99 -3.46
CA LYS A 114 8.51 11.95 -4.93
C LYS A 114 7.59 10.87 -5.47
N ARG A 115 7.56 9.69 -4.84
CA ARG A 115 6.66 8.59 -5.19
C ARG A 115 5.21 9.03 -5.07
N ASP A 116 4.83 9.62 -3.94
CA ASP A 116 3.44 10.02 -3.71
C ASP A 116 3.03 11.12 -4.70
N GLU A 117 3.91 12.09 -4.96
CA GLU A 117 3.70 13.12 -5.99
C GLU A 117 3.51 12.51 -7.39
N LEU A 118 4.39 11.60 -7.77
CA LEU A 118 4.32 10.88 -9.05
C LEU A 118 2.99 10.15 -9.22
N VAL A 119 2.57 9.39 -8.20
CA VAL A 119 1.31 8.64 -8.22
C VAL A 119 0.12 9.59 -8.40
N PHE A 120 0.04 10.66 -7.60
CA PHE A 120 -1.05 11.62 -7.72
C PHE A 120 -1.05 12.35 -9.07
N ARG A 121 0.13 12.73 -9.58
CA ARG A 121 0.25 13.41 -10.87
C ARG A 121 -0.25 12.54 -12.02
N LEU A 122 0.18 11.28 -12.06
CA LEU A 122 -0.25 10.33 -13.10
C LEU A 122 -1.76 10.07 -13.02
N VAL A 123 -2.28 9.73 -11.85
CA VAL A 123 -3.69 9.37 -11.71
C VAL A 123 -4.62 10.56 -11.99
N ARG A 124 -4.28 11.76 -11.49
CA ARG A 124 -5.05 12.98 -11.79
C ARG A 124 -4.89 13.42 -13.25
N GLY A 125 -3.74 13.18 -13.87
CA GLY A 125 -3.53 13.43 -15.31
C GLY A 125 -4.47 12.60 -16.18
N HIS A 126 -4.84 11.40 -15.72
CA HIS A 126 -5.88 10.55 -16.32
C HIS A 126 -7.31 10.94 -15.91
N GLN A 127 -7.50 12.04 -15.17
CA GLN A 127 -8.79 12.52 -14.68
C GLN A 127 -9.51 11.52 -13.75
N VAL A 128 -8.77 10.63 -13.09
CA VAL A 128 -9.33 9.64 -12.17
C VAL A 128 -9.26 10.16 -10.72
N PRO A 129 -10.35 10.08 -9.94
CA PRO A 129 -10.32 10.33 -8.50
C PRO A 129 -9.37 9.39 -7.76
N ILE A 130 -8.59 9.93 -6.82
CA ILE A 130 -7.62 9.17 -6.03
C ILE A 130 -7.80 9.42 -4.53
N LEU A 131 -7.82 8.32 -3.77
CA LEU A 131 -7.82 8.32 -2.30
C LEU A 131 -6.51 7.71 -1.80
N MET A 132 -5.77 8.48 -1.01
CA MET A 132 -4.58 7.97 -0.31
C MET A 132 -4.99 7.41 1.06
N VAL A 133 -4.54 6.20 1.35
CA VAL A 133 -4.67 5.56 2.66
C VAL A 133 -3.26 5.30 3.18
N THR A 134 -2.95 5.77 4.39
CA THR A 134 -1.66 5.50 5.02
C THR A 134 -1.56 4.03 5.41
N SER A 135 -0.39 3.44 5.20
CA SER A 135 -0.16 2.01 5.45
C SER A 135 1.06 1.80 6.34
N GLY A 136 1.74 0.66 6.19
CA GLY A 136 2.94 0.29 6.93
C GLY A 136 4.03 1.36 7.02
N GLY A 137 5.03 1.10 7.85
CA GLY A 137 6.07 2.07 8.20
C GLY A 137 6.39 1.98 9.67
N TYR A 138 7.55 1.40 9.98
CA TYR A 138 7.85 0.94 11.33
C TYR A 138 9.00 1.75 11.95
N GLN A 139 9.25 2.93 11.40
CA GLN A 139 10.26 3.87 11.88
C GLN A 139 9.61 5.07 12.56
N LYS A 140 10.23 5.59 13.63
CA LYS A 140 9.74 6.78 14.35
C LYS A 140 9.59 8.01 13.45
N ARG A 141 10.39 8.10 12.38
CA ARG A 141 10.38 9.22 11.43
C ARG A 141 9.26 9.16 10.38
N THR A 142 8.58 8.03 10.24
CA THR A 142 7.52 7.81 9.23
C THR A 142 6.45 8.90 9.27
N ALA A 143 5.95 9.25 10.46
CA ALA A 143 4.87 10.24 10.58
C ALA A 143 5.25 11.61 9.99
N ARG A 144 6.51 12.02 10.16
CA ARG A 144 7.00 13.27 9.58
C ARG A 144 7.10 13.20 8.06
N ILE A 145 7.58 12.09 7.51
CA ILE A 145 7.69 11.89 6.06
C ILE A 145 6.31 11.89 5.39
N ILE A 146 5.31 11.28 6.03
CA ILE A 146 3.92 11.33 5.57
C ILE A 146 3.41 12.78 5.57
N ALA A 147 3.68 13.54 6.64
CA ALA A 147 3.30 14.95 6.70
C ALA A 147 3.98 15.78 5.60
N ASP A 148 5.28 15.59 5.39
CA ASP A 148 6.05 16.25 4.33
C ASP A 148 5.50 15.90 2.94
N SER A 149 5.09 14.64 2.72
CA SER A 149 4.42 14.18 1.49
C SER A 149 3.07 14.90 1.27
N ILE A 150 2.21 14.95 2.29
CA ILE A 150 0.91 15.64 2.21
C ILE A 150 1.10 17.13 1.94
N LEU A 151 2.04 17.79 2.62
CA LEU A 151 2.37 19.19 2.39
C LEU A 151 2.89 19.42 0.97
N ASN A 152 3.72 18.52 0.43
CA ASN A 152 4.17 18.58 -0.95
C ASN A 152 2.99 18.46 -1.93
N LEU A 153 2.13 17.45 -1.76
CA LEU A 153 0.95 17.27 -2.61
C LEU A 153 0.03 18.50 -2.60
N TYR A 154 -0.16 19.12 -1.43
CA TYR A 154 -0.94 20.35 -1.29
C TYR A 154 -0.25 21.53 -2.00
N GLY A 155 1.06 21.70 -1.80
CA GLY A 155 1.86 22.74 -2.45
C GLY A 155 1.89 22.63 -3.97
N GLN A 156 1.82 21.40 -4.52
CA GLN A 156 1.71 21.13 -5.95
C GLN A 156 0.28 21.26 -6.50
N GLY A 157 -0.72 21.57 -5.66
CA GLY A 157 -2.13 21.61 -6.06
C GLY A 157 -2.72 20.25 -6.43
N LEU A 158 -2.05 19.16 -6.05
CA LEU A 158 -2.49 17.79 -6.32
C LEU A 158 -3.59 17.34 -5.35
N ILE A 159 -3.68 17.98 -4.18
CA ILE A 159 -4.77 17.83 -3.21
C ILE A 159 -5.20 19.20 -2.67
N GLY A 160 -6.38 19.27 -2.06
CA GLY A 160 -6.96 20.51 -1.52
C GLY A 160 -8.04 21.11 -2.43
N PRO A 161 -8.64 22.24 -2.01
CA PRO A 161 -9.67 22.90 -2.79
C PRO A 161 -9.09 23.32 -4.14
N GLN A 162 -9.68 22.82 -5.22
CA GLN A 162 -9.39 23.34 -6.55
C GLN A 162 -9.84 24.80 -6.54
N SER A 163 -8.94 25.73 -6.88
CA SER A 163 -9.36 27.04 -7.36
C SER A 163 -10.38 26.75 -8.46
N ALA A 164 -11.61 27.20 -8.27
CA ALA A 164 -12.63 27.13 -9.31
C ALA A 164 -12.16 28.00 -10.48
N SER A 165 -11.36 27.43 -11.37
CA SER A 165 -11.05 27.96 -12.69
C SER A 165 -11.28 26.85 -13.70
N VAL A 166 -12.50 26.31 -13.68
CA VAL A 166 -13.13 25.79 -14.89
C VAL A 166 -14.36 26.66 -15.07
N SER A 167 -14.23 27.57 -16.03
CA SER A 167 -15.31 28.31 -16.66
C SER A 167 -16.53 27.40 -16.85
N ALA A 168 -17.59 27.64 -16.07
CA ALA A 168 -18.92 27.18 -16.40
C ALA A 168 -19.36 27.89 -17.69
N GLN A 169 -19.02 27.31 -18.83
CA GLN A 169 -19.72 27.56 -20.08
C GLN A 169 -20.59 26.32 -20.35
N ASN A 170 -21.89 26.54 -20.11
CA ASN A 170 -23.06 25.95 -20.75
C ASN A 170 -22.92 24.53 -21.32
N SER A 171 -23.63 23.59 -20.70
CA SER A 171 -24.56 22.73 -21.46
C SER A 171 -25.67 22.24 -20.54
N ASP A 172 -26.86 22.82 -20.71
CA ASP A 172 -28.11 22.21 -20.27
C ASP A 172 -28.23 20.84 -20.93
N THR A 173 -27.97 19.78 -20.15
CA THR A 173 -28.37 18.42 -20.52
C THR A 173 -29.25 17.91 -19.38
N PRO A 174 -30.56 17.67 -19.61
CA PRO A 174 -31.45 17.22 -18.55
C PRO A 174 -31.06 15.82 -18.07
N LEU A 175 -31.03 15.66 -16.74
CA LEU A 175 -30.86 14.40 -16.04
C LEU A 175 -31.95 13.40 -16.48
N LEU A 176 -31.54 12.20 -16.90
CA LEU A 176 -32.46 11.09 -17.17
C LEU A 176 -33.28 10.76 -15.90
N PRO A 177 -34.58 10.46 -16.02
CA PRO A 177 -35.39 10.09 -14.87
C PRO A 177 -35.02 8.69 -14.34
N LEU A 178 -35.07 8.56 -13.02
CA LEU A 178 -34.93 7.30 -12.28
C LEU A 178 -36.06 6.35 -12.65
N GLU A 179 -35.76 5.29 -13.40
CA GLU A 179 -36.63 4.12 -13.48
C GLU A 179 -36.13 3.04 -12.51
N VAL A 180 -37.03 2.66 -11.61
CA VAL A 180 -36.92 1.56 -10.65
C VAL A 180 -37.73 0.39 -11.20
N PRO A 181 -37.18 -0.84 -11.19
CA PRO A 181 -37.98 -2.04 -10.98
C PRO A 181 -37.95 -2.48 -9.51
#